data_AF-A0A4P6KFI8-F1
#
_entry.id   AF-A0A4P6KFI8-F1
#
_cell.length_a   1.000
_cell.length_b   1.000
_cell.length_c   1.000
_cell.angle_alpha   90.00
_cell.angle_beta   90.00
_cell.angle_gamma   90.00
#
_symmetry.space_group_name_H-M   'P 1'
#
loop_
_entity.id
_entity.type
_entity.pdbx_description
1 polymer ?
#
loop_
_entity_poly.entity_id
_entity_poly.type
_entity_poly.pdbx_seq_one_letter_code
_entity_poly.pdbx_strand_id
1 'polypeptide(L)' 'MTDGAEGGRVAALRSAAAAVADAERLVERERDVLREVARAARSEGMSMYRIAQVTGYTEPRVARLVRD' A
#
# COMPACT_ATOMS: atom_id res chain seq x y z
N MET A 1 -41.68 -4.90 -12.02
CA MET A 1 -40.60 -5.76 -12.55
C MET A 1 -39.23 -5.07 -12.48
N THR A 2 -38.91 -4.40 -11.36
CA THR A 2 -37.65 -3.63 -11.19
C THR A 2 -36.62 -4.34 -10.30
N ASP A 3 -37.04 -5.36 -9.53
CA ASP A 3 -36.20 -6.02 -8.51
C ASP A 3 -34.96 -6.76 -9.07
N GLY A 4 -35.02 -7.26 -10.30
CA GLY A 4 -33.92 -8.00 -10.91
C GLY A 4 -32.72 -7.12 -11.31
N ALA A 5 -32.99 -5.93 -11.84
CA ALA A 5 -31.95 -4.98 -12.24
C ALA A 5 -31.30 -4.31 -11.01
N GLU A 6 -32.09 -4.04 -9.98
CA GLU A 6 -31.63 -3.47 -8.72
C GLU A 6 -30.79 -4.47 -7.92
N GLY A 7 -31.21 -5.74 -7.87
CA GLY A 7 -30.43 -6.83 -7.28
C GLY A 7 -29.07 -7.05 -7.94
N GLY A 8 -29.02 -6.99 -9.28
CA GLY A 8 -27.76 -7.09 -10.04
C GLY A 8 -26.79 -5.95 -9.73
N ARG A 9 -27.30 -4.71 -9.61
CA ARG A 9 -26.49 -3.53 -9.26
C ARG A 9 -25.92 -3.63 -7.84
N VAL A 10 -26.72 -4.08 -6.87
CA VAL A 10 -26.26 -4.27 -5.47
C VAL A 10 -25.17 -5.33 -5.38
N ALA A 11 -25.30 -6.45 -6.12
CA ALA A 11 -24.28 -7.50 -6.15
C ALA A 11 -22.95 -7.00 -6.76
N ALA A 12 -23.01 -6.21 -7.83
CA ALA A 12 -21.82 -5.60 -8.45
C ALA A 12 -21.12 -4.63 -7.49
N LEU A 13 -21.86 -3.77 -6.79
CA LEU A 13 -21.31 -2.84 -5.81
C LEU A 13 -20.63 -3.55 -4.63
N ARG A 14 -21.22 -4.65 -4.13
CA ARG A 14 -20.60 -5.47 -3.07
C ARG A 14 -19.29 -6.13 -3.54
N SER A 15 -19.27 -6.62 -4.77
CA SER A 15 -18.07 -7.22 -5.36
C SER A 15 -16.96 -6.18 -5.54
N ALA A 16 -17.30 -4.97 -5.99
CA ALA A 16 -16.34 -3.86 -6.08
C ALA A 16 -15.81 -3.44 -4.72
N ALA A 17 -16.67 -3.37 -3.69
CA ALA A 17 -16.24 -3.05 -2.32
C ALA A 17 -15.27 -4.10 -1.77
N ALA A 18 -15.51 -5.39 -2.03
CA ALA A 18 -14.59 -6.46 -1.64
C ALA A 18 -13.22 -6.32 -2.33
N ALA A 19 -13.21 -6.05 -3.65
CA ALA A 19 -11.97 -5.85 -4.39
C ALA A 19 -11.17 -4.62 -3.91
N VAL A 20 -11.84 -3.53 -3.51
CA VAL A 20 -11.19 -2.36 -2.91
C VAL A 20 -10.55 -2.72 -1.57
N ALA A 21 -11.28 -3.42 -0.69
CA ALA A 21 -10.74 -3.87 0.59
C ALA A 21 -9.54 -4.81 0.43
N ASP A 22 -9.54 -5.66 -0.60
CA ASP A 22 -8.41 -6.51 -0.94
C ASP A 22 -7.19 -5.70 -1.40
N ALA A 23 -7.40 -4.71 -2.26
CA ALA A 23 -6.35 -3.79 -2.69
C ALA A 23 -5.77 -2.97 -1.52
N GLU A 24 -6.61 -2.48 -0.61
CA GLU A 24 -6.16 -1.77 0.59
C GLU A 24 -5.28 -2.65 1.48
N ARG A 25 -5.68 -3.91 1.68
CA ARG A 25 -4.86 -4.88 2.45
C ARG A 25 -3.53 -5.19 1.77
N LEU A 26 -3.50 -5.26 0.44
CA LEU A 26 -2.26 -5.46 -0.30
C LEU A 26 -1.30 -4.27 -0.13
N VAL A 27 -1.82 -3.05 -0.28
CA VAL A 27 -1.03 -1.82 -0.11
C VAL A 27 -0.46 -1.71 1.30
N GLU A 28 -1.22 -2.06 2.34
CA GLU A 28 -0.71 -2.03 3.72
C GLU A 28 0.43 -3.03 3.92
N ARG A 29 0.31 -4.25 3.39
CA ARG A 29 1.39 -5.26 3.43
C ARG A 29 2.64 -4.79 2.68
N GLU A 30 2.48 -4.22 1.49
CA GLU A 30 3.63 -3.68 0.75
C GLU A 30 4.32 -2.56 1.52
N ARG A 31 3.54 -1.71 2.21
CA ARG A 31 4.07 -0.63 3.04
C ARG A 31 4.90 -1.17 4.21
N ASP A 32 4.47 -2.24 4.86
CA ASP A 32 5.22 -2.88 5.94
C ASP A 32 6.53 -3.49 5.44
N VAL A 33 6.50 -4.19 4.30
CA VAL A 33 7.72 -4.73 3.68
C VAL A 33 8.70 -3.60 3.32
N LEU A 34 8.20 -2.51 2.72
CA LEU A 34 9.05 -1.35 2.39
C LEU A 34 9.64 -0.68 3.63
N ARG A 35 8.89 -0.64 4.74
CA ARG A 35 9.36 -0.12 6.02
C ARG A 35 10.51 -0.98 6.55
N GLU A 36 10.37 -2.30 6.55
CA GLU A 36 11.42 -3.24 6.98
C GLU A 36 12.68 -3.09 6.11
N VAL A 37 12.52 -3.07 4.79
CA VAL A 37 13.64 -2.89 3.85
C VAL A 37 14.35 -1.56 4.08
N ALA A 38 13.60 -0.46 4.25
CA ALA A 38 14.18 0.86 4.49
C ALA A 38 14.95 0.92 5.83
N ARG A 39 14.41 0.29 6.89
CA ARG A 39 15.09 0.20 8.19
C ARG A 39 16.36 -0.64 8.11
N ALA A 40 16.31 -1.80 7.48
CA ALA A 40 17.47 -2.68 7.30
C ALA A 40 18.57 -2.00 6.45
N ALA A 41 18.20 -1.38 5.33
CA ALA A 41 19.15 -0.63 4.51
C ALA A 41 19.79 0.52 5.31
N ARG A 42 19.02 1.19 6.19
CA ARG A 42 19.57 2.24 7.05
C ARG A 42 20.52 1.69 8.11
N SER A 43 20.24 0.55 8.73
CA SER A 43 21.14 -0.07 9.71
C SER A 43 22.45 -0.53 9.07
N GLU A 44 22.43 -0.89 7.80
CA GLU A 44 23.64 -1.18 6.98
C GLU A 44 24.39 0.09 6.52
N GLY A 45 23.98 1.28 7.00
CA GLY A 45 24.66 2.55 6.73
C GLY A 45 24.25 3.23 5.42
N MET A 46 23.25 2.71 4.69
CA MET A 46 22.78 3.35 3.46
C MET A 46 22.20 4.74 3.72
N SER A 47 22.44 5.68 2.79
CA SER A 47 21.89 7.03 2.87
C SER A 47 20.41 7.06 2.51
N MET A 48 19.66 8.02 3.07
CA MET A 48 18.23 8.19 2.77
C MET A 48 17.99 8.42 1.27
N TYR A 49 18.86 9.21 0.62
CA TYR A 49 18.87 9.40 -0.83
C TYR A 49 18.96 8.09 -1.61
N ARG A 50 19.86 7.17 -1.21
CA ARG A 50 20.02 5.91 -1.94
C ARG A 50 18.83 4.98 -1.72
N ILE A 51 18.28 4.93 -0.50
CA ILE A 51 17.06 4.17 -0.20
C ILE A 51 15.87 4.70 -1.02
N ALA A 52 15.72 6.02 -1.12
CA ALA A 52 14.72 6.69 -1.95
C ALA A 52 14.83 6.28 -3.42
N GLN A 53 16.04 6.27 -3.98
CA GLN A 53 16.29 5.83 -5.36
C GLN A 53 15.90 4.37 -5.62
N VAL A 54 16.20 3.47 -4.68
CA VAL A 54 15.89 2.03 -4.83
C VAL A 54 14.39 1.74 -4.66
N THR A 55 13.76 2.40 -3.69
CA THR A 55 12.33 2.18 -3.37
C THR A 55 11.37 2.99 -4.22
N GLY A 56 11.87 3.97 -4.98
CA GLY A 56 11.04 4.92 -5.74
C GLY A 56 10.31 5.95 -4.87
N TYR A 57 10.61 6.02 -3.57
CA TYR A 57 10.01 6.98 -2.65
C TYR A 57 10.85 8.25 -2.56
N THR A 58 10.22 9.33 -2.09
CA THR A 58 10.95 10.57 -1.78
C THR A 58 11.74 10.41 -0.48
N GLU A 59 12.86 11.11 -0.33
CA GLU A 59 13.65 11.10 0.91
C GLU A 59 12.82 11.44 2.17
N PRO A 60 11.90 12.43 2.15
CA PRO A 60 11.03 12.69 3.30
C PRO A 60 10.10 11.52 3.63
N ARG A 61 9.65 10.76 2.63
CA ARG A 61 8.81 9.57 2.84
C ARG A 61 9.63 8.43 3.43
N VAL A 62 10.85 8.19 2.95
CA VAL A 62 11.78 7.23 3.54
C VAL A 62 12.11 7.62 4.99
N ALA A 63 12.41 8.89 5.27
CA ALA A 63 12.71 9.35 6.62
C ALA A 63 11.57 9.09 7.62
N ARG A 64 10.30 9.15 7.18
CA ARG A 64 9.15 8.78 8.01
C ARG A 64 9.09 7.28 8.27
N LEU A 65 9.33 6.44 7.25
CA LEU A 65 9.31 4.98 7.40
C LEU A 65 10.36 4.46 8.39
N VAL A 66 11.52 5.11 8.44
CA VAL A 66 12.65 4.67 9.27
C VAL A 66 12.60 5.23 10.71
N ARG A 67 11.81 6.27 10.98
CA ARG A 67 11.68 6.90 12.31
C ARG A 67 10.64 6.25 13.22
N ASP A 68 9.54 5.77 12.65
CA ASP A 68 8.59 4.89 13.35
C ASP A 68 9.29 3.59 13.74
#